data_AF-A0A0L8FTN4-F1
#
_entry.id   AF-A0A0L8FTN4-F1
#
_cell.length_a   1.000
_cell.length_b   1.000
_cell.length_c   1.000
_cell.angle_alpha   90.00
_cell.angle_beta   90.00
_cell.angle_gamma   90.00
#
_symmetry.space_group_name_H-M   'P 1'
#
loop_
_entity.id
_entity.type
_entity.pdbx_description
1 polymer ?
#
loop_
_entity_poly.entity_id
_entity_poly.type
_entity_poly.pdbx_seq_one_letter_code
_entity_poly.pdbx_strand_id
1 'polypeptide(L)'
;SYYRKAKFENVPLFQNSGDRIATVILYLSDVLMGGATVFPKLNIHVPIVKGAAAVWYNLHRNGTPDTRLLHGGCPVIFGDKW
;
A
#
# COMPACT_ATOMS: atom_id res chain seq x y z
N SER A 1 18.20 -14.93 4.10
CA SER A 1 19.27 -14.35 3.28
C SER A 1 18.78 -13.76 1.94
N TYR A 2 17.58 -13.18 1.84
CA TYR A 2 17.03 -12.73 0.55
C TYR A 2 16.29 -11.39 0.61
N TYR A 3 16.79 -10.44 1.39
CA TYR A 3 16.42 -9.03 1.24
C TYR A 3 17.69 -8.20 1.40
N ARG A 4 18.46 -8.09 0.32
CA ARG A 4 19.50 -7.07 0.21
C ARG A 4 18.75 -5.77 -0.05
N LYS A 5 18.66 -4.88 0.95
CA LYS A 5 18.28 -3.47 0.71
C LYS A 5 19.17 -2.97 -0.42
N ALA A 6 18.60 -2.72 -1.58
CA ALA A 6 19.30 -2.01 -2.63
C ALA A 6 19.61 -0.62 -2.06
N LYS A 7 20.89 -0.34 -1.82
CA LYS A 7 21.36 1.00 -1.46
C LYS A 7 21.29 1.85 -2.72
N PHE A 8 20.13 2.43 -2.98
CA PHE A 8 19.94 3.50 -3.96
C PHE A 8 20.35 4.87 -3.41
N GLU A 9 21.27 4.90 -2.44
CA GLU A 9 21.66 6.12 -1.70
C GLU A 9 22.41 7.15 -2.57
N ASN A 10 22.82 6.82 -3.81
CA ASN A 10 23.62 7.71 -4.67
C ASN A 10 23.23 7.68 -6.15
N VAL A 11 21.94 7.56 -6.47
CA VAL A 11 21.47 7.75 -7.86
C VAL A 11 20.86 9.16 -7.97
N PRO A 12 21.49 10.11 -8.69
CA PRO A 12 21.05 11.51 -8.78
C PRO A 12 19.59 11.67 -9.23
N LEU A 13 19.05 10.67 -9.94
CA LEU A 13 17.68 10.64 -10.44
C LEU A 13 16.61 10.66 -9.33
N PHE A 14 16.90 10.15 -8.13
CA PHE A 14 15.90 10.02 -7.06
C PHE A 14 16.06 11.06 -5.93
N GLN A 15 17.11 11.88 -5.97
CA GLN A 15 17.42 12.84 -4.90
C GLN A 15 16.34 13.91 -4.69
N ASN A 16 15.48 14.14 -5.70
CA ASN A 16 14.42 15.14 -5.68
C ASN A 16 13.00 14.57 -5.91
N SER A 17 12.81 13.25 -5.90
CA SER A 17 11.51 12.66 -6.27
C SER A 17 10.41 12.87 -5.22
N GLY A 18 10.77 13.28 -4.00
CA GLY A 18 9.84 13.44 -2.87
C GLY A 18 9.19 12.11 -2.44
N ASP A 19 8.62 12.09 -1.23
CA ASP A 19 7.83 10.95 -0.77
C ASP A 19 6.36 11.07 -1.18
N ARG A 20 5.68 9.93 -1.34
CA ARG A 20 4.25 9.89 -1.68
C ARG A 20 3.43 10.43 -0.51
N ILE A 21 2.78 11.58 -0.67
CA ILE A 21 1.95 12.20 0.40
C ILE A 21 0.75 11.32 0.77
N ALA A 22 0.07 10.75 -0.21
CA ALA A 22 -1.12 9.93 -0.04
C ALA A 22 -1.17 8.79 -1.06
N THR A 23 -1.97 7.77 -0.76
CA THR A 23 -2.26 6.64 -1.65
C THR A 23 -3.77 6.49 -1.78
N VAL A 24 -4.22 6.21 -3.00
CA VAL A 24 -5.58 5.84 -3.33
C VAL A 24 -5.53 4.49 -4.03
N ILE A 25 -6.27 3.51 -3.53
CA ILE A 25 -6.51 2.23 -4.21
C ILE A 25 -7.97 2.19 -4.61
N LEU A 26 -8.22 2.00 -5.91
CA LEU A 26 -9.54 1.75 -6.46
C LEU A 26 -9.73 0.23 -6.59
N TYR A 27 -10.91 -0.26 -6.23
CA TYR A 27 -11.27 -1.66 -6.41
C TYR A 27 -12.21 -1.77 -7.63
N LEU A 28 -11.72 -2.37 -8.71
CA LEU A 28 -12.39 -2.39 -10.02
C LEU A 28 -13.18 -3.68 -10.26
N SER A 29 -12.90 -4.72 -9.48
CA SER A 29 -13.63 -5.99 -9.49
C SER A 29 -14.12 -6.38 -8.09
N ASP A 30 -15.14 -7.23 -8.07
CA ASP A 30 -15.51 -7.96 -6.85
C ASP A 30 -14.63 -9.20 -6.73
N VAL A 31 -14.16 -9.47 -5.51
CA VAL A 31 -13.37 -10.67 -5.19
C VAL A 31 -14.23 -11.57 -4.32
N LEU A 32 -14.43 -12.81 -4.75
CA LEU A 32 -15.29 -13.75 -4.02
C LEU A 32 -14.67 -14.17 -2.69
N MET A 33 -13.35 -14.39 -2.64
CA MET A 33 -12.65 -14.78 -1.43
C MET A 33 -11.19 -14.28 -1.38
N GLY A 34 -10.80 -13.67 -0.26
CA GLY A 34 -9.46 -13.13 -0.04
C GLY A 34 -9.29 -11.72 -0.60
N GLY A 35 -8.09 -11.36 -1.03
CA GLY A 35 -7.81 -10.15 -1.78
C GLY A 35 -7.81 -8.82 -1.03
N ALA A 36 -8.19 -8.79 0.26
CA ALA A 36 -8.26 -7.57 1.06
C ALA A 36 -6.96 -6.76 1.09
N THR A 37 -7.07 -5.44 1.30
CA THR A 37 -5.92 -4.61 1.64
C THR A 37 -5.76 -4.59 3.16
N VAL A 38 -4.56 -4.86 3.66
CA VAL A 38 -4.30 -4.98 5.10
C VAL A 38 -3.26 -3.99 5.59
N PHE A 39 -3.43 -3.53 6.83
CA PHE A 39 -2.49 -2.70 7.56
C PHE A 39 -2.10 -3.41 8.85
N PRO A 40 -1.08 -4.29 8.84
CA PRO A 40 -0.79 -5.20 9.96
C PRO A 40 -0.46 -4.47 11.26
N LYS A 41 0.23 -3.32 11.21
CA LYS A 41 0.55 -2.54 12.41
C LYS A 41 -0.65 -1.84 13.03
N LEU A 42 -1.70 -1.62 12.25
CA LEU A 42 -2.96 -1.03 12.71
C LEU A 42 -4.02 -2.09 13.01
N ASN A 43 -3.75 -3.36 12.69
CA ASN A 43 -4.72 -4.45 12.74
C ASN A 43 -6.02 -4.12 11.96
N ILE A 44 -5.88 -3.50 10.79
CA ILE A 44 -7.01 -3.12 9.92
C ILE A 44 -7.03 -4.02 8.68
N HIS A 45 -8.23 -4.43 8.30
CA HIS A 45 -8.53 -5.22 7.12
C HIS A 45 -9.57 -4.49 6.28
N VAL A 46 -9.23 -4.12 5.06
CA VAL A 46 -10.11 -3.42 4.12
C VAL A 46 -10.61 -4.44 3.09
N PRO A 47 -11.91 -4.82 3.13
CA PRO A 47 -12.47 -5.75 2.15
C PRO A 47 -12.50 -5.14 0.76
N ILE A 48 -12.57 -6.00 -0.26
CA ILE A 48 -12.70 -5.58 -1.65
C ILE A 48 -14.18 -5.46 -1.98
N VAL A 49 -14.58 -4.26 -2.43
CA VAL A 49 -15.93 -3.97 -2.92
C VAL A 49 -15.78 -3.22 -4.22
N LYS A 50 -16.32 -3.74 -5.32
CA LYS A 50 -16.23 -3.09 -6.62
C LYS A 50 -16.80 -1.67 -6.56
N GLY A 51 -16.05 -0.72 -7.10
CA GLY A 51 -16.38 0.70 -7.13
C GLY A 51 -16.02 1.46 -5.84
N ALA A 52 -15.58 0.78 -4.78
CA ALA A 52 -15.08 1.43 -3.58
C ALA A 52 -13.61 1.86 -3.73
N ALA A 53 -13.17 2.74 -2.84
CA ALA A 53 -11.79 3.20 -2.77
C ALA A 53 -11.26 3.19 -1.33
N ALA A 54 -10.02 2.76 -1.15
CA ALA A 54 -9.26 2.94 0.08
C ALA A 54 -8.32 4.13 -0.06
N VAL A 55 -8.38 5.08 0.88
CA VAL A 55 -7.61 6.33 0.84
C VAL A 55 -6.89 6.55 2.15
N TRP A 56 -5.60 6.89 2.10
CA TRP A 56 -4.81 7.25 3.28
C TRP A 56 -3.63 8.16 2.94
N TYR A 57 -3.09 8.85 3.96
CA TYR A 57 -1.91 9.70 3.85
C TYR A 57 -0.66 8.94 4.29
N ASN A 58 0.34 8.70 3.44
CA ASN A 58 1.54 7.94 3.84
C ASN A 58 2.47 8.72 4.78
N LEU A 59 2.32 10.05 4.85
CA LEU A 59 3.14 10.94 5.65
C LEU A 59 2.36 11.57 6.79
N HIS A 60 3.04 11.84 7.89
CA HIS A 60 2.57 12.76 8.92
C HIS A 60 2.57 14.21 8.39
N ARG A 61 1.88 15.11 9.10
CA ARG A 61 1.81 16.55 8.73
C ARG A 61 3.19 17.23 8.63
N ASN A 62 4.18 16.71 9.35
CA ASN A 62 5.57 17.18 9.31
C ASN A 62 6.40 16.58 8.15
N GLY A 63 5.77 15.83 7.24
CA GLY A 63 6.42 15.21 6.07
C GLY A 63 7.15 13.90 6.37
N THR A 64 7.19 13.44 7.62
CA THR A 64 7.86 12.17 7.95
C THR A 64 6.99 10.95 7.61
N PRO A 65 7.56 9.82 7.15
CA PRO A 65 6.79 8.62 6.83
C PRO A 65 6.05 8.05 8.05
N ASP A 66 4.74 7.80 7.91
CA ASP A 66 3.97 7.09 8.94
C ASP A 66 4.16 5.58 8.79
N THR A 67 5.07 5.03 9.59
CA THR A 67 5.43 3.61 9.51
C THR A 67 4.29 2.66 9.87
N ARG A 68 3.19 3.14 10.46
CA ARG A 68 1.99 2.33 10.78
C ARG A 68 1.21 1.99 9.52
N LEU A 69 1.39 2.76 8.45
CA LEU A 69 0.72 2.58 7.16
C LEU A 69 1.44 1.60 6.22
N LEU A 70 2.32 0.76 6.79
CA LEU A 70 2.74 -0.46 6.13
C LEU A 70 1.48 -1.23 5.71
N HIS A 71 1.37 -1.51 4.43
CA HIS A 71 0.20 -2.17 3.85
C HIS A 71 0.61 -3.24 2.85
N GLY A 72 -0.33 -4.15 2.58
CA GLY A 72 -0.17 -5.20 1.58
C GLY A 72 -1.52 -5.71 1.10
N GLY A 73 -1.50 -6.52 0.05
CA GLY A 73 -2.66 -7.28 -0.40
C GLY A 73 -2.62 -8.70 0.15
N CYS A 74 -3.72 -9.15 0.75
CA CYS A 74 -3.93 -10.58 1.00
C CYS A 74 -4.02 -11.34 -0.33
N PRO A 75 -3.59 -12.62 -0.35
CA PRO A 75 -3.79 -13.48 -1.51
C PRO A 75 -5.28 -13.51 -1.92
N VAL A 76 -5.52 -13.50 -3.22
CA VAL A 76 -6.84 -13.84 -3.77
C VAL A 76 -6.95 -15.36 -3.73
N ILE A 77 -8.00 -15.87 -3.07
CA ILE A 77 -8.25 -17.31 -2.98
C ILE A 77 -9.18 -17.73 -4.12
N PHE A 78 -10.18 -16.90 -4.44
CA PHE A 78 -11.10 -17.14 -5.56
C PHE A 78 -11.58 -15.84 -6.20
N GLY A 79 -11.62 -15.83 -7.53
CA GLY A 79 -11.92 -14.67 -8.36
C GLY A 79 -10.67 -13.91 -8.79
N ASP A 80 -10.85 -12.68 -9.26
CA ASP A 80 -9.78 -11.82 -9.75
C ASP A 80 -9.84 -10.44 -9.10
N LYS A 81 -8.69 -9.88 -8.75
CA LYS A 81 -8.56 -8.54 -8.16
C LYS A 81 -7.97 -7.58 -9.19
N TRP A 82 -8.73 -6.55 -9.53
CA TRP A 82 -8.34 -5.44 -10.39
C TRP A 82 -8.55 -4.10 -9.69
#